data_AF-A0A8J4IM56-F1
#
_entry.id   AF-A0A8J4IM56-F1
#
_cell.length_a   1.000
_cell.length_b   1.000
_cell.length_c   1.000
_cell.angle_alpha   90.00
_cell.angle_beta   90.00
_cell.angle_gamma   90.00
#
_symmetry.space_group_name_H-M   'P 1'
#
loop_
_entity.id
_entity.type
_entity.pdbx_description
1 polymer ?
#
loop_
_entity_poly.entity_id
_entity_poly.type
_entity_poly.pdbx_seq_one_letter_code
_entity_poly.pdbx_strand_id
1 'polypeptide(L)'
;VVEDLVGDLLNLNRSLLVNNFFPVLQPAIGVGSAFEGWSPRENDVVYRLLIPMKPPRGHAFHLELGSAGEMLARGSCIRVELECTCMGGWLVEDMLCFLHRPKEELRRNQSPSLLRTLCTGSYLDVEKTALWFHHFVRSAWVVVPGSHHYDLRVHPSSRSCKLQLTRTNASRRTLVIEMMFGVQQDDSDIFLSSENTEAIFTPSTMWSQSCAVAEVKFFKHMARQVPDNSFHLKCLQLCARTLMGTGFSTYALKTAVMHLLTTTPLSGWRRRDFLLRL
;
A
#
# COMPACT_ATOMS: atom_id res chain seq x y z
N VAL A 1 -7.58 -0.62 16.13
CA VAL A 1 -7.90 0.81 15.86
C VAL A 1 -7.51 1.22 14.46
N VAL A 2 -6.21 1.27 14.10
CA VAL A 2 -5.79 1.69 12.74
C VAL A 2 -6.32 0.75 11.66
N GLU A 3 -6.10 -0.56 11.84
CA GLU A 3 -6.58 -1.59 10.89
C GLU A 3 -8.11 -1.62 10.81
N ASP A 4 -8.82 -1.51 11.94
CA ASP A 4 -10.29 -1.49 11.98
C ASP A 4 -10.87 -0.30 11.22
N LEU A 5 -10.37 0.91 11.51
CA LEU A 5 -10.85 2.15 10.89
C LEU A 5 -10.64 2.14 9.37
N VAL A 6 -9.47 1.67 8.92
CA VAL A 6 -9.19 1.54 7.49
C VAL A 6 -9.98 0.39 6.87
N GLY A 7 -10.21 -0.70 7.62
CA GLY A 7 -11.11 -1.77 7.23
C GLY A 7 -12.52 -1.27 6.94
N ASP A 8 -13.08 -0.47 7.84
CA ASP A 8 -14.41 0.14 7.68
C ASP A 8 -14.47 1.09 6.48
N LEU A 9 -13.46 1.94 6.31
CA LEU A 9 -13.32 2.82 5.15
C LEU A 9 -13.31 2.03 3.82
N LEU A 10 -12.56 0.93 3.76
CA LEU A 10 -12.47 0.09 2.56
C LEU A 10 -13.73 -0.74 2.33
N ASN A 11 -14.42 -1.17 3.40
CA ASN A 11 -15.71 -1.84 3.29
C ASN A 11 -16.77 -0.91 2.70
N LEU A 12 -16.82 0.35 3.18
CA LEU A 12 -17.69 1.38 2.63
C LEU A 12 -17.38 1.69 1.16
N ASN A 13 -16.09 1.70 0.80
CA ASN A 13 -15.68 1.83 -0.60
C ASN A 13 -16.29 0.71 -1.44
N ARG A 14 -16.10 -0.56 -1.04
CA ARG A 14 -16.65 -1.70 -1.77
C ARG A 14 -18.17 -1.62 -1.89
N SER A 15 -18.90 -1.23 -0.84
CA SER A 15 -20.36 -1.12 -0.89
C SER A 15 -20.85 0.00 -1.81
N LEU A 16 -20.12 1.11 -1.92
CA LEU A 16 -20.49 2.22 -2.80
C LEU A 16 -20.11 1.96 -4.27
N LEU A 17 -19.14 1.09 -4.49
CA LEU A 17 -18.52 0.85 -5.79
C LEU A 17 -18.88 -0.51 -6.41
N VAL A 18 -19.83 -1.27 -5.83
CA VAL A 18 -20.22 -2.63 -6.28
C VAL A 18 -20.51 -2.71 -7.79
N ASN A 19 -21.10 -1.67 -8.37
CA ASN A 19 -21.52 -1.63 -9.78
C ASN A 19 -20.72 -0.64 -10.63
N ASN A 20 -19.55 -0.20 -10.15
CA ASN A 20 -18.72 0.72 -10.92
C ASN A 20 -17.54 0.00 -11.59
N PHE A 21 -16.77 0.78 -12.34
CA PHE A 21 -15.60 0.30 -13.07
C PHE A 21 -14.31 0.88 -12.48
N PHE A 22 -14.22 0.99 -11.15
CA PHE A 22 -13.02 1.42 -10.43
C PHE A 22 -12.32 0.22 -9.77
N PRO A 23 -11.03 0.33 -9.38
CA PRO A 23 -10.29 -0.81 -8.83
C PRO A 23 -10.95 -1.35 -7.56
N VAL A 24 -11.03 -2.67 -7.44
CA VAL A 24 -11.61 -3.33 -6.27
C VAL A 24 -10.54 -3.38 -5.18
N LEU A 25 -10.67 -2.48 -4.19
CA LEU A 25 -9.74 -2.39 -3.06
C LEU A 25 -9.90 -3.59 -2.12
N GLN A 26 -8.83 -4.35 -1.92
CA GLN A 26 -8.76 -5.48 -0.99
C GLN A 26 -8.47 -5.01 0.44
N PRO A 27 -8.59 -5.89 1.45
CA PRO A 27 -8.19 -5.56 2.82
C PRO A 27 -6.76 -5.02 2.88
N ALA A 28 -6.54 -3.96 3.67
CA ALA A 28 -5.24 -3.37 3.84
C ALA A 28 -4.28 -4.32 4.57
N ILE A 29 -3.01 -4.28 4.19
CA ILE A 29 -1.92 -5.06 4.78
C ILE A 29 -0.99 -4.09 5.52
N GLY A 30 -0.83 -4.30 6.82
CA GLY A 30 0.14 -3.55 7.63
C GLY A 30 1.58 -3.84 7.23
N VAL A 31 2.31 -2.78 6.86
CA VAL A 31 3.71 -2.85 6.40
C VAL A 31 4.64 -1.86 7.10
N GLY A 32 5.93 -2.15 7.10
CA GLY A 32 6.94 -1.28 7.70
C GLY A 32 7.07 -1.43 9.21
N SER A 33 7.90 -0.55 9.79
CA SER A 33 8.43 -0.69 11.16
C SER A 33 7.38 -0.81 12.27
N ALA A 34 6.21 -0.20 12.09
CA ALA A 34 5.08 -0.28 13.03
C ALA A 34 4.49 -1.70 13.11
N PHE A 35 4.41 -2.41 11.97
CA PHE A 35 3.83 -3.76 11.88
C PHE A 35 4.89 -4.86 11.97
N GLU A 36 6.16 -4.49 11.80
CA GLU A 36 7.32 -5.38 11.96
C GLU A 36 7.87 -5.39 13.40
N GLY A 37 7.38 -4.50 14.27
CA GLY A 37 7.67 -4.51 15.71
C GLY A 37 8.97 -3.80 16.12
N TRP A 38 9.53 -2.94 15.27
CA TRP A 38 10.80 -2.24 15.56
C TRP A 38 10.72 -0.71 15.37
N SER A 39 9.53 -0.11 15.38
CA SER A 39 9.35 1.34 15.21
C SER A 39 10.37 2.17 16.02
N PRO A 40 11.16 3.06 15.39
CA PRO A 40 12.18 3.85 16.08
C PRO A 40 11.61 4.82 17.11
N ARG A 41 10.36 5.27 16.97
CA ARG A 41 9.71 6.20 17.90
C ARG A 41 8.42 5.60 18.44
N GLU A 42 8.11 5.86 19.70
CA GLU A 42 6.81 5.49 20.30
C GLU A 42 5.74 6.58 20.08
N ASN A 43 6.15 7.85 20.00
CA ASN A 43 5.22 8.99 19.96
C ASN A 43 4.94 9.55 18.55
N ASP A 44 5.60 9.03 17.51
CA ASP A 44 5.51 9.53 16.13
C ASP A 44 5.57 8.36 15.13
N VAL A 45 4.74 7.35 15.38
CA VAL A 45 4.65 6.16 14.54
C VAL A 45 3.80 6.47 13.31
N VAL A 46 4.39 6.29 12.13
CA VAL A 46 3.62 6.27 10.87
C VAL A 46 3.19 4.83 10.60
N TYR A 47 1.88 4.59 10.63
CA TYR A 47 1.30 3.30 10.27
C TYR A 47 1.17 3.22 8.76
N ARG A 48 2.03 2.43 8.11
CA ARG A 48 2.01 2.25 6.67
C ARG A 48 1.15 1.04 6.31
N LEU A 49 0.19 1.24 5.42
CA LEU A 49 -0.77 0.24 4.98
C LEU A 49 -0.68 0.11 3.47
N LEU A 50 -0.45 -1.10 2.96
CA LEU A 50 -0.57 -1.39 1.54
C LEU A 50 -2.00 -1.85 1.25
N ILE A 51 -2.68 -1.23 0.30
CA ILE A 51 -4.02 -1.58 -0.16
C ILE A 51 -3.89 -2.29 -1.50
N PRO A 52 -4.06 -3.62 -1.54
CA PRO A 52 -4.04 -4.35 -2.80
C PRO A 52 -5.24 -3.98 -3.66
N MET A 53 -5.03 -3.84 -4.97
CA MET A 53 -6.06 -3.52 -5.94
C MET A 53 -6.24 -4.67 -6.92
N LYS A 54 -7.49 -5.02 -7.19
CA LYS A 54 -7.86 -5.93 -8.28
C LYS A 54 -8.55 -5.15 -9.40
N PRO A 55 -8.41 -5.59 -10.67
CA PRO A 55 -9.10 -4.94 -11.76
C PRO A 55 -10.63 -5.03 -11.57
N PRO A 56 -11.39 -3.99 -11.96
CA PRO A 56 -12.83 -4.09 -12.05
C PRO A 56 -13.25 -5.04 -13.17
N ARG A 57 -14.54 -5.39 -13.19
CA ARG A 57 -15.13 -6.19 -14.28
C ARG A 57 -14.89 -5.53 -15.64
N GLY A 58 -14.64 -6.36 -16.65
CA GLY A 58 -14.34 -5.91 -18.01
C GLY A 58 -12.98 -5.23 -18.15
N HIS A 59 -12.10 -5.36 -17.16
CA HIS A 59 -10.74 -4.86 -17.20
C HIS A 59 -9.76 -5.95 -16.73
N ALA A 60 -8.53 -5.91 -17.23
CA ALA A 60 -7.41 -6.72 -16.77
C ALA A 60 -6.22 -5.83 -16.41
N PHE A 61 -5.46 -6.23 -15.39
CA PHE A 61 -4.18 -5.62 -15.04
C PHE A 61 -3.05 -6.50 -15.53
N HIS A 62 -2.19 -5.95 -16.38
CA HIS A 62 -0.96 -6.59 -16.84
C HIS A 62 0.24 -5.83 -16.28
N LEU A 63 1.06 -6.55 -15.51
CA LEU A 63 2.27 -5.97 -14.93
C LEU A 63 3.38 -6.02 -15.98
N GLU A 64 3.95 -4.85 -16.28
CA GLU A 64 5.11 -4.71 -17.14
C GLU A 64 6.31 -4.35 -16.27
N LEU A 65 7.22 -5.30 -16.08
CA LEU A 65 8.41 -5.10 -15.27
C LEU A 65 9.55 -4.51 -16.12
N GLY A 66 10.27 -3.54 -15.58
CA GLY A 66 11.50 -3.02 -16.19
C GLY A 66 12.59 -4.09 -16.30
N SER A 67 13.39 -4.07 -17.38
CA SER A 67 14.51 -5.01 -17.54
C SER A 67 15.71 -4.60 -16.68
N ALA A 68 16.39 -5.57 -16.07
CA ALA A 68 17.50 -5.36 -15.14
C ALA A 68 18.79 -4.78 -15.79
N GLY A 69 18.84 -4.62 -17.11
CA GLY A 69 20.02 -4.19 -17.87
C GLY A 69 19.95 -2.78 -18.47
N GLU A 70 18.77 -2.15 -18.51
CA GLU A 70 18.59 -0.80 -19.06
C GLU A 70 18.51 0.21 -17.90
N MET A 71 19.63 0.89 -17.63
CA MET A 71 19.72 1.96 -16.63
C MET A 71 18.53 2.92 -16.68
N LEU A 72 17.79 3.02 -15.56
CA LEU A 72 16.97 4.16 -15.15
C LEU A 72 15.75 4.58 -16.03
N ALA A 73 15.46 3.94 -17.16
CA ALA A 73 14.50 4.48 -18.13
C ALA A 73 13.17 3.71 -18.30
N ARG A 74 13.05 2.46 -17.85
CA ARG A 74 11.77 1.75 -17.82
C ARG A 74 11.49 1.21 -16.43
N GLY A 75 10.94 2.07 -15.58
CA GLY A 75 10.34 1.60 -14.33
C GLY A 75 9.12 0.72 -14.63
N SER A 76 8.73 -0.10 -13.65
CA SER A 76 7.61 -1.01 -13.80
C SER A 76 6.29 -0.23 -13.97
N CYS A 77 5.38 -0.76 -14.78
CA CYS A 77 4.11 -0.13 -15.10
C CYS A 77 2.97 -1.15 -14.97
N ILE A 78 1.74 -0.64 -14.83
CA ILE A 78 0.54 -1.47 -14.81
C ILE A 78 -0.30 -1.10 -16.02
N ARG A 79 -0.30 -1.95 -17.04
CA ARG A 79 -1.14 -1.78 -18.24
C ARG A 79 -2.55 -2.29 -17.93
N VAL A 80 -3.53 -1.48 -18.28
CA VAL A 80 -4.95 -1.78 -18.14
C VAL A 80 -5.50 -2.10 -19.52
N GLU A 81 -6.05 -3.30 -19.66
CA GLU A 81 -6.72 -3.77 -20.88
C GLU A 81 -8.21 -3.96 -20.63
N LEU A 82 -9.01 -3.88 -21.69
CA LEU A 82 -10.44 -4.17 -21.63
C LEU A 82 -10.67 -5.65 -21.94
N GLU A 83 -11.52 -6.28 -21.14
CA GLU A 83 -11.97 -7.64 -21.36
C GLU A 83 -13.44 -7.68 -21.76
N CYS A 84 -13.79 -8.62 -22.62
CA CYS A 84 -15.17 -8.80 -23.06
C CYS A 84 -16.01 -9.41 -21.93
N THR A 85 -17.13 -8.76 -21.60
CA THR A 85 -18.07 -9.26 -20.58
C THR A 85 -19.27 -10.03 -21.16
N CYS A 86 -19.36 -10.19 -22.49
CA CYS A 86 -20.56 -10.73 -23.16
C CYS A 86 -20.78 -12.25 -22.96
N MET A 87 -19.71 -13.02 -22.78
CA MET A 87 -19.79 -14.50 -22.71
C MET A 87 -20.05 -15.03 -21.28
N GLY A 88 -20.06 -14.14 -20.28
CA GLY A 88 -19.99 -14.53 -18.87
C GLY A 88 -21.32 -14.85 -18.17
N GLY A 89 -22.48 -14.63 -18.79
CA GLY A 89 -23.79 -14.95 -18.19
C GLY A 89 -24.19 -14.15 -16.93
N TRP A 90 -23.35 -13.24 -16.44
CA TRP A 90 -23.65 -12.41 -15.27
C TRP A 90 -24.42 -11.15 -15.69
N LEU A 91 -25.75 -11.28 -15.79
CA LEU A 91 -26.69 -10.16 -15.86
C LEU A 91 -26.69 -9.42 -14.51
N VAL A 92 -25.77 -8.48 -14.33
CA VAL A 92 -26.21 -7.23 -13.72
C VAL A 92 -26.92 -6.53 -14.87
N GLU A 93 -28.26 -6.47 -14.82
CA GLU A 93 -29.16 -6.24 -15.97
C GLU A 93 -28.81 -5.01 -16.84
N ASP A 94 -28.01 -4.06 -16.32
CA ASP A 94 -27.68 -2.79 -16.99
C ASP A 94 -26.19 -2.62 -17.38
N MET A 95 -25.34 -3.66 -17.30
CA MET A 95 -23.92 -3.52 -17.66
C MET A 95 -23.66 -3.68 -19.17
N LEU A 96 -23.35 -2.57 -19.85
CA LEU A 96 -22.85 -2.54 -21.22
C LEU A 96 -21.38 -2.99 -21.32
N CYS A 97 -21.05 -3.77 -22.35
CA CYS A 97 -19.69 -4.23 -22.63
C CYS A 97 -18.85 -3.13 -23.32
N PHE A 98 -17.66 -2.83 -22.78
CA PHE A 98 -16.77 -1.80 -23.32
C PHE A 98 -16.23 -2.09 -24.72
N LEU A 99 -16.13 -3.36 -25.12
CA LEU A 99 -15.56 -3.76 -26.41
C LEU A 99 -16.58 -3.80 -27.55
N HIS A 100 -17.85 -4.07 -27.24
CA HIS A 100 -18.88 -4.31 -28.25
C HIS A 100 -19.95 -3.22 -28.33
N ARG A 101 -19.95 -2.26 -27.41
CA ARG A 101 -20.90 -1.13 -27.42
C ARG A 101 -20.21 0.16 -27.87
N PRO A 102 -20.92 1.02 -28.64
CA PRO A 102 -20.38 2.30 -29.08
C PRO A 102 -20.12 3.22 -27.89
N LYS A 103 -19.08 4.05 -28.02
CA LYS A 103 -18.58 4.93 -26.96
C LYS A 103 -19.62 5.95 -26.48
N GLU A 104 -20.51 6.38 -27.38
CA GLU A 104 -21.58 7.32 -27.10
C GLU A 104 -22.64 6.72 -26.17
N GLU A 105 -22.98 5.45 -26.38
CA GLU A 105 -23.92 4.70 -25.54
C GLU A 105 -23.31 4.48 -24.15
N LEU A 106 -22.04 4.06 -24.09
CA LEU A 106 -21.30 3.89 -22.84
C LEU A 106 -21.23 5.20 -22.04
N ARG A 107 -21.03 6.34 -22.70
CA ARG A 107 -20.97 7.66 -22.04
C ARG A 107 -22.30 8.10 -21.44
N ARG A 108 -23.44 7.70 -22.03
CA ARG A 108 -24.79 8.09 -21.60
C ARG A 108 -25.33 7.16 -20.53
N ASN A 109 -25.08 5.86 -20.67
CA ASN A 109 -25.79 4.83 -19.93
C ASN A 109 -24.91 4.13 -18.89
N GLN A 110 -23.63 4.47 -18.78
CA GLN A 110 -22.70 3.78 -17.88
C GLN A 110 -21.75 4.75 -17.17
N SER A 111 -21.38 4.42 -15.93
CA SER A 111 -20.41 5.21 -15.15
C SER A 111 -19.04 5.26 -15.85
N PRO A 112 -18.23 6.31 -15.65
CA PRO A 112 -16.89 6.40 -16.22
C PRO A 112 -16.03 5.16 -15.94
N SER A 113 -15.30 4.69 -16.95
CA SER A 113 -14.38 3.56 -16.81
C SER A 113 -13.09 3.95 -16.09
N LEU A 114 -12.43 2.94 -15.50
CA LEU A 114 -11.07 3.06 -14.97
C LEU A 114 -10.11 3.73 -15.97
N LEU A 115 -10.16 3.28 -17.22
CA LEU A 115 -9.29 3.78 -18.30
C LEU A 115 -9.45 5.28 -18.54
N ARG A 116 -10.67 5.81 -18.38
CA ARG A 116 -10.92 7.24 -18.58
C ARG A 116 -10.49 8.08 -17.38
N THR A 117 -10.61 7.53 -16.17
CA THR A 117 -10.49 8.31 -14.93
C THR A 117 -9.15 8.14 -14.23
N LEU A 118 -8.65 6.91 -14.09
CA LEU A 118 -7.42 6.62 -13.32
C LEU A 118 -6.22 6.24 -14.19
N CYS A 119 -6.37 6.19 -15.52
CA CYS A 119 -5.25 5.86 -16.41
C CYS A 119 -4.73 7.10 -17.15
N THR A 120 -3.45 7.04 -17.52
CA THR A 120 -2.81 7.93 -18.50
C THR A 120 -2.44 7.07 -19.70
N GLY A 121 -3.18 7.25 -20.81
CA GLY A 121 -3.18 6.25 -21.89
C GLY A 121 -3.81 4.95 -21.40
N SER A 122 -3.11 3.83 -21.61
CA SER A 122 -3.48 2.50 -21.12
C SER A 122 -2.82 2.12 -19.79
N TYR A 123 -2.10 3.03 -19.13
CA TYR A 123 -1.36 2.72 -17.91
C TYR A 123 -2.04 3.31 -16.68
N LEU A 124 -2.16 2.52 -15.61
CA LEU A 124 -2.73 2.97 -14.35
C LEU A 124 -1.82 4.05 -13.75
N ASP A 125 -2.42 5.21 -13.52
CA ASP A 125 -1.73 6.40 -13.07
C ASP A 125 -1.82 6.50 -11.54
N VAL A 126 -0.66 6.52 -10.90
CA VAL A 126 -0.52 6.56 -9.44
C VAL A 126 -1.10 7.84 -8.86
N GLU A 127 -0.90 8.98 -9.53
CA GLU A 127 -1.35 10.28 -9.03
C GLU A 127 -2.86 10.42 -9.11
N LYS A 128 -3.44 9.99 -10.24
CA LYS A 128 -4.90 9.93 -10.39
C LYS A 128 -5.53 8.97 -9.39
N THR A 129 -4.88 7.82 -9.15
CA THR A 129 -5.34 6.83 -8.16
C THR A 129 -5.31 7.40 -6.74
N ALA A 130 -4.21 8.04 -6.34
CA ALA A 130 -4.09 8.67 -5.02
C ALA A 130 -5.11 9.81 -4.84
N LEU A 131 -5.27 10.67 -5.86
CA LEU A 131 -6.23 11.76 -5.83
C LEU A 131 -7.67 11.27 -5.73
N TRP A 132 -8.04 10.25 -6.50
CA TRP A 132 -9.35 9.61 -6.43
C TRP A 132 -9.64 9.09 -5.02
N PHE A 133 -8.67 8.39 -4.43
CA PHE A 133 -8.83 7.87 -3.09
C PHE A 133 -8.89 8.99 -2.04
N HIS A 134 -8.13 10.08 -2.18
CA HIS A 134 -8.25 11.26 -1.32
C HIS A 134 -9.65 11.85 -1.31
N HIS A 135 -10.26 12.00 -2.48
CA HIS A 135 -11.64 12.49 -2.58
C HIS A 135 -12.61 11.52 -1.91
N PHE A 136 -12.44 10.21 -2.15
CA PHE A 136 -13.23 9.19 -1.48
C PHE A 136 -13.12 9.29 0.04
N VAL A 137 -11.91 9.34 0.62
CA VAL A 137 -11.73 9.43 2.08
C VAL A 137 -12.40 10.67 2.65
N ARG A 138 -12.21 11.83 2.02
CA ARG A 138 -12.83 13.10 2.50
C ARG A 138 -14.35 13.03 2.51
N SER A 139 -14.95 12.44 1.48
CA SER A 139 -16.41 12.31 1.37
C SER A 139 -16.97 11.22 2.30
N ALA A 140 -16.25 10.11 2.45
CA ALA A 140 -16.71 8.95 3.19
C ALA A 140 -16.48 9.07 4.71
N TRP A 141 -15.50 9.87 5.15
CA TRP A 141 -15.08 9.92 6.56
C TRP A 141 -16.23 10.15 7.55
N VAL A 142 -17.17 11.03 7.20
CA VAL A 142 -18.30 11.41 8.07
C VAL A 142 -19.25 10.26 8.39
N VAL A 143 -19.26 9.20 7.57
CA VAL A 143 -20.08 8.00 7.78
C VAL A 143 -19.27 6.77 8.23
N VAL A 144 -17.94 6.89 8.39
CA VAL A 144 -17.10 5.79 8.88
C VAL A 144 -17.41 5.56 10.38
N PRO A 145 -17.70 4.32 10.81
CA PRO A 145 -17.86 4.00 12.22
C PRO A 145 -16.69 4.47 13.08
N GLY A 146 -17.01 5.14 14.19
CA GLY A 146 -15.99 5.66 15.11
C GLY A 146 -15.25 6.93 14.66
N SER A 147 -15.53 7.48 13.47
CA SER A 147 -14.90 8.70 12.95
C SER A 147 -15.10 9.92 13.85
N HIS A 148 -16.25 10.01 14.53
CA HIS A 148 -16.60 11.09 15.47
C HIS A 148 -15.66 11.23 16.67
N HIS A 149 -14.80 10.24 16.93
CA HIS A 149 -13.77 10.33 17.98
C HIS A 149 -12.48 11.04 17.51
N TYR A 150 -12.38 11.33 16.21
CA TYR A 150 -11.15 11.78 15.57
C TYR A 150 -11.38 12.92 14.59
N ASP A 151 -10.59 13.99 14.75
CA ASP A 151 -10.46 15.03 13.75
C ASP A 151 -9.52 14.55 12.65
N LEU A 152 -10.04 14.48 11.42
CA LEU A 152 -9.29 14.04 10.24
C LEU A 152 -8.62 15.23 9.54
N ARG A 153 -7.31 15.09 9.31
CA ARG A 153 -6.57 15.91 8.34
C ARG A 153 -5.96 15.01 7.27
N VAL A 154 -6.37 15.22 6.02
CA VAL A 154 -5.76 14.55 4.86
C VAL A 154 -4.62 15.40 4.34
N HIS A 155 -3.40 14.86 4.38
CA HIS A 155 -2.19 15.52 3.91
C HIS A 155 -2.03 15.39 2.39
N PRO A 156 -1.49 16.41 1.71
CA PRO A 156 -1.17 16.30 0.29
C PRO A 156 -0.07 15.26 0.08
N SER A 157 -0.32 14.30 -0.79
CA SER A 157 0.65 13.34 -1.29
C SER A 157 0.23 12.96 -2.71
N SER A 158 1.17 12.96 -3.64
CA SER A 158 0.88 12.62 -5.04
C SER A 158 0.76 11.11 -5.24
N ARG A 159 1.32 10.28 -4.36
CA ARG A 159 1.44 8.82 -4.59
C ARG A 159 0.95 7.94 -3.46
N SER A 160 0.48 8.54 -2.37
CA SER A 160 -0.10 7.83 -1.23
C SER A 160 -1.22 8.64 -0.61
N CYS A 161 -1.99 8.03 0.29
CA CYS A 161 -2.98 8.72 1.10
C CYS A 161 -2.54 8.82 2.55
N LYS A 162 -2.11 10.02 2.94
CA LYS A 162 -1.62 10.32 4.29
C LYS A 162 -2.72 10.96 5.12
N LEU A 163 -3.16 10.25 6.16
CA LEU A 163 -4.15 10.72 7.12
C LEU A 163 -3.47 11.04 8.45
N GLN A 164 -3.87 12.15 9.04
CA GLN A 164 -3.54 12.50 10.40
C GLN A 164 -4.84 12.55 11.21
N LEU A 165 -4.92 11.71 12.24
CA LEU A 165 -6.08 11.60 13.12
C LEU A 165 -5.73 12.14 14.50
N THR A 166 -6.48 13.14 14.95
CA THR A 166 -6.29 13.74 16.28
C THR A 166 -7.50 13.42 17.13
N ARG A 167 -7.30 12.83 18.32
CA ARG A 167 -8.42 12.45 19.18
C ARG A 167 -9.11 13.69 19.77
N THR A 168 -10.43 13.78 19.62
CA THR A 168 -11.20 15.00 19.95
C THR A 168 -11.27 15.28 21.46
N ASN A 169 -11.33 14.25 22.32
CA ASN A 169 -11.75 14.43 23.73
C ASN A 169 -10.69 14.13 24.82
N ALA A 170 -9.48 13.68 24.50
CA ALA A 170 -8.35 13.59 25.44
C ALA A 170 -7.05 13.11 24.77
N SER A 171 -5.92 13.69 25.22
CA SER A 171 -4.53 13.55 24.74
C SER A 171 -4.27 14.13 23.35
N ARG A 172 -3.19 14.92 23.19
CA ARG A 172 -2.66 15.38 21.88
C ARG A 172 -2.03 14.22 21.07
N ARG A 173 -2.45 12.97 21.29
CA ARG A 173 -1.93 11.83 20.55
C ARG A 173 -2.51 11.88 19.15
N THR A 174 -1.59 12.06 18.22
CA THR A 174 -1.87 12.08 16.80
C THR A 174 -1.50 10.72 16.23
N LEU A 175 -2.39 10.12 15.45
CA LEU A 175 -2.08 8.93 14.66
C LEU A 175 -1.83 9.37 13.22
N VAL A 176 -0.71 8.94 12.66
CA VAL A 176 -0.40 9.16 11.24
C VAL A 176 -0.52 7.83 10.52
N ILE A 177 -1.40 7.78 9.52
CA ILE A 177 -1.64 6.60 8.68
C ILE A 177 -1.23 6.96 7.25
N GLU A 178 -0.37 6.17 6.64
CA GLU A 178 -0.05 6.28 5.22
C GLU A 178 -0.58 5.04 4.49
N MET A 179 -1.55 5.25 3.61
CA MET A 179 -2.10 4.22 2.74
C MET A 179 -1.43 4.30 1.37
N MET A 180 -0.83 3.20 0.93
CA MET A 180 -0.22 3.02 -0.38
C MET A 180 -1.06 2.02 -1.16
N PHE A 181 -1.03 2.11 -2.49
CA PHE A 181 -1.77 1.20 -3.35
C PHE A 181 -0.81 0.20 -3.96
N GLY A 182 -1.27 -1.01 -4.26
CA GLY A 182 -0.44 -1.94 -5.01
C GLY A 182 -1.23 -2.98 -5.77
N VAL A 183 -0.61 -3.51 -6.83
CA VAL A 183 -1.11 -4.68 -7.55
C VAL A 183 -0.14 -5.83 -7.30
N GLN A 184 -0.68 -6.97 -6.87
CA GLN A 184 0.09 -8.15 -6.53
C GLN A 184 0.71 -8.74 -7.79
N GLN A 185 2.00 -9.08 -7.71
CA GLN A 185 2.68 -9.82 -8.76
C GLN A 185 2.36 -11.31 -8.60
N ASP A 186 1.56 -11.82 -9.53
CA ASP A 186 1.09 -13.21 -9.54
C ASP A 186 0.47 -13.58 -8.17
N ASP A 187 0.83 -14.73 -7.62
CA ASP A 187 0.44 -15.17 -6.26
C ASP A 187 1.59 -15.02 -5.25
N SER A 188 2.48 -14.04 -5.48
CA SER A 188 3.63 -13.77 -4.60
C SER A 188 3.34 -12.68 -3.56
N ASP A 189 4.25 -12.48 -2.61
CA ASP A 189 4.22 -11.36 -1.66
C ASP A 189 4.91 -10.09 -2.19
N ILE A 190 5.13 -10.02 -3.50
CA ILE A 190 5.74 -8.91 -4.20
C ILE A 190 4.64 -8.09 -4.87
N PHE A 191 4.73 -6.77 -4.77
CA PHE A 191 3.74 -5.85 -5.30
C PHE A 191 4.39 -4.78 -6.17
N LEU A 192 3.71 -4.36 -7.24
CA LEU A 192 3.94 -3.03 -7.81
C LEU A 192 3.16 -2.03 -6.96
N SER A 193 3.88 -1.20 -6.22
CA SER A 193 3.40 -0.28 -5.20
C SER A 193 3.49 1.17 -5.65
N SER A 194 2.58 2.00 -5.14
CA SER A 194 2.60 3.44 -5.33
C SER A 194 3.68 4.16 -4.51
N GLU A 195 4.45 3.41 -3.70
CA GLU A 195 5.55 3.93 -2.89
C GLU A 195 6.50 4.81 -3.70
N ASN A 196 6.89 5.94 -3.10
CA ASN A 196 7.70 6.94 -3.78
C ASN A 196 9.11 6.41 -4.03
N THR A 197 9.56 6.45 -5.28
CA THR A 197 10.97 6.25 -5.62
C THR A 197 11.74 7.51 -5.26
N GLU A 198 12.97 7.40 -4.76
CA GLU A 198 13.82 8.56 -4.41
C GLU A 198 14.21 9.44 -5.63
N ALA A 199 13.70 9.15 -6.82
CA ALA A 199 13.96 9.89 -8.04
C ALA A 199 13.10 11.17 -8.14
N ILE A 200 13.77 12.30 -8.40
CA ILE A 200 13.21 13.66 -8.48
C ILE A 200 12.10 13.76 -9.54
N PHE A 201 12.14 12.94 -10.60
CA PHE A 201 11.12 12.87 -11.64
C PHE A 201 10.72 11.42 -11.90
N THR A 202 9.77 10.92 -11.10
CA THR A 202 9.14 9.62 -11.34
C THR A 202 7.85 9.84 -12.12
N PRO A 203 7.71 9.32 -13.36
CA PRO A 203 6.46 9.42 -14.11
C PRO A 203 5.25 8.94 -13.31
N SER A 204 4.09 9.57 -13.50
CA SER A 204 2.85 9.23 -12.77
C SER A 204 2.37 7.80 -13.05
N THR A 205 2.73 7.21 -14.19
CA THR A 205 2.40 5.83 -14.59
C THR A 205 3.40 4.79 -14.09
N MET A 206 4.53 5.21 -13.53
CA MET A 206 5.55 4.30 -13.01
C MET A 206 5.15 3.80 -11.63
N TRP A 207 5.35 2.53 -11.34
CA TRP A 207 5.11 1.86 -10.06
C TRP A 207 6.39 1.20 -9.58
N SER A 208 6.57 1.14 -8.26
CA SER A 208 7.80 0.63 -7.63
C SER A 208 7.59 -0.81 -7.17
N GLN A 209 8.50 -1.71 -7.52
CA GLN A 209 8.44 -3.06 -6.96
C GLN A 209 8.75 -3.00 -5.46
N SER A 210 7.89 -3.62 -4.65
CA SER A 210 7.97 -3.59 -3.19
C SER A 210 7.88 -5.01 -2.61
N CYS A 211 8.81 -5.31 -1.71
CA CYS A 211 8.85 -6.55 -0.93
C CYS A 211 8.28 -6.37 0.49
N ALA A 212 7.63 -5.22 0.77
CA ALA A 212 7.22 -4.85 2.12
C ALA A 212 6.28 -5.88 2.79
N VAL A 213 5.42 -6.56 2.01
CA VAL A 213 4.55 -7.63 2.53
C VAL A 213 5.37 -8.88 2.88
N ALA A 214 6.29 -9.28 2.01
CA ALA A 214 7.21 -10.38 2.26
C ALA A 214 8.09 -10.12 3.50
N GLU A 215 8.57 -8.88 3.67
CA GLU A 215 9.37 -8.45 4.81
C GLU A 215 8.61 -8.56 6.14
N VAL A 216 7.35 -8.10 6.18
CA VAL A 216 6.51 -8.27 7.38
C VAL A 216 6.29 -9.73 7.72
N LYS A 217 6.00 -10.56 6.70
CA LYS A 217 5.86 -12.00 6.89
C LYS A 217 7.16 -12.65 7.37
N PHE A 218 8.31 -12.21 6.86
CA PHE A 218 9.63 -12.62 7.33
C PHE A 218 9.81 -12.30 8.82
N PHE A 219 9.60 -11.05 9.25
CA PHE A 219 9.73 -10.70 10.67
C PHE A 219 8.75 -11.45 11.57
N LYS A 220 7.49 -11.65 11.12
CA LYS A 220 6.51 -12.48 11.83
C LYS A 220 6.96 -13.94 11.96
N HIS A 221 7.59 -14.49 10.92
CA HIS A 221 8.14 -15.83 10.92
C HIS A 221 9.34 -15.94 11.86
N MET A 222 10.29 -15.01 11.80
CA MET A 222 11.45 -14.97 12.68
C MET A 222 11.06 -14.84 14.15
N ALA A 223 10.08 -13.99 14.47
CA ALA A 223 9.59 -13.81 15.83
C ALA A 223 9.06 -15.10 16.48
N ARG A 224 8.62 -16.09 15.69
CA ARG A 224 8.17 -17.40 16.17
C ARG A 224 9.30 -18.40 16.40
N GLN A 225 10.48 -18.16 15.84
CA GLN A 225 11.62 -19.08 15.88
C GLN A 225 12.73 -18.64 16.82
N VAL A 226 12.91 -17.33 16.96
CA VAL A 226 13.88 -16.77 17.90
C VAL A 226 13.48 -17.06 19.35
N PRO A 227 14.44 -17.19 20.28
CA PRO A 227 14.13 -17.39 21.70
C PRO A 227 13.27 -16.24 22.26
N ASP A 228 12.42 -16.52 23.25
CA ASP A 228 11.48 -15.54 23.86
C ASP A 228 12.16 -14.25 24.36
N ASN A 229 13.44 -14.34 24.74
CA ASN A 229 14.26 -13.21 25.20
C ASN A 229 15.22 -12.66 24.12
N SER A 230 14.87 -12.84 22.84
CA SER A 230 15.70 -12.35 21.75
C SER A 230 15.72 -10.82 21.68
N PHE A 231 16.82 -10.26 21.16
CA PHE A 231 17.08 -8.83 21.15
C PHE A 231 17.17 -8.25 19.72
N HIS A 232 16.87 -9.05 18.70
CA HIS A 232 17.01 -8.68 17.29
C HIS A 232 16.22 -7.42 16.90
N LEU A 233 14.93 -7.32 17.24
CA LEU A 233 14.12 -6.12 16.97
C LEU A 233 14.57 -4.91 17.79
N LYS A 234 15.02 -5.12 19.03
CA LYS A 234 15.55 -4.04 19.88
C LYS A 234 16.88 -3.50 19.34
N CYS A 235 17.69 -4.36 18.72
CA CYS A 235 18.90 -3.97 18.00
C CYS A 235 18.57 -3.11 16.80
N LEU A 236 17.66 -3.57 15.95
CA LEU A 236 17.19 -2.80 14.80
C LEU A 236 16.60 -1.45 15.23
N GLN A 237 15.78 -1.44 16.29
CA GLN A 237 15.19 -0.22 16.84
C GLN A 237 16.24 0.75 17.39
N LEU A 238 17.26 0.27 18.12
CA LEU A 238 18.32 1.13 18.65
C LEU A 238 19.18 1.70 17.51
N CYS A 239 19.62 0.87 16.57
CA CYS A 239 20.41 1.32 15.43
C CYS A 239 19.62 2.33 14.58
N ALA A 240 18.33 2.09 14.33
CA ALA A 240 17.48 3.02 13.61
C ALA A 240 17.31 4.35 14.36
N ARG A 241 17.23 4.33 15.71
CA ARG A 241 17.20 5.54 16.55
C ARG A 241 18.51 6.33 16.48
N THR A 242 19.65 5.65 16.62
CA THR A 242 20.97 6.27 16.64
C THR A 242 21.35 6.88 15.30
N LEU A 243 20.94 6.24 14.20
CA LEU A 243 21.21 6.71 12.84
C LEU A 243 20.15 7.71 12.34
N MET A 244 19.16 8.10 13.15
CA MET A 244 18.23 9.15 12.75
C MET A 244 18.98 10.47 12.50
N GLY A 245 18.72 11.09 11.35
CA GLY A 245 19.30 12.39 11.00
C GLY A 245 20.71 12.34 10.39
N THR A 246 21.31 11.16 10.26
CA THR A 246 22.63 10.99 9.61
C THR A 246 22.54 10.83 8.08
N GLY A 247 21.32 10.78 7.53
CA GLY A 247 21.06 10.46 6.13
C GLY A 247 21.15 8.97 5.79
N PHE A 248 21.47 8.10 6.76
CA PHE A 248 21.52 6.66 6.54
C PHE A 248 20.10 6.07 6.40
N SER A 249 19.93 5.20 5.40
CA SER A 249 18.63 4.58 5.13
C SER A 249 18.27 3.55 6.22
N THR A 250 17.16 3.79 6.92
CA THR A 250 16.59 2.81 7.85
C THR A 250 16.21 1.50 7.15
N TYR A 251 15.92 1.56 5.85
CA TYR A 251 15.68 0.38 5.02
C TYR A 251 16.96 -0.44 4.81
N ALA A 252 18.11 0.20 4.56
CA ALA A 252 19.38 -0.51 4.45
C ALA A 252 19.74 -1.26 5.75
N LEU A 253 19.50 -0.64 6.91
CA LEU A 253 19.69 -1.27 8.21
C LEU A 253 18.76 -2.48 8.40
N LYS A 254 17.48 -2.33 8.04
CA LYS A 254 16.50 -3.43 8.07
C LYS A 254 16.99 -4.61 7.24
N THR A 255 17.43 -4.37 6.00
CA THR A 255 17.97 -5.39 5.11
C THR A 255 19.18 -6.09 5.71
N ALA A 256 20.12 -5.35 6.31
CA ALA A 256 21.26 -5.93 7.00
C ALA A 256 20.83 -6.85 8.16
N VAL A 257 19.86 -6.44 8.98
CA VAL A 257 19.34 -7.29 10.07
C VAL A 257 18.64 -8.53 9.53
N MET A 258 17.87 -8.43 8.43
CA MET A 258 17.27 -9.59 7.78
C MET A 258 18.33 -10.58 7.30
N HIS A 259 19.43 -10.11 6.70
CA HIS A 259 20.56 -10.97 6.32
C HIS A 259 21.27 -11.60 7.53
N LEU A 260 21.45 -10.86 8.63
CA LEU A 260 22.04 -11.42 9.85
C LEU A 260 21.14 -12.50 10.46
N LEU A 261 19.82 -12.31 10.42
CA LEU A 261 18.83 -13.27 10.93
C LEU A 261 18.83 -14.59 10.14
N THR A 262 19.22 -14.58 8.86
CA THR A 262 19.31 -15.79 8.04
C THR A 262 20.67 -16.48 8.12
N THR A 263 21.74 -15.72 8.37
CA THR A 263 23.12 -16.26 8.36
C THR A 263 23.64 -16.63 9.75
N THR A 264 23.06 -16.07 10.82
CA THR A 264 23.49 -16.30 12.20
C THR A 264 22.56 -17.30 12.90
N PRO A 265 23.10 -18.25 13.70
CA PRO A 265 22.27 -19.12 14.54
C PRO A 265 21.33 -18.32 15.46
N LEU A 266 20.04 -18.69 15.49
CA LEU A 266 19.02 -17.96 16.27
C LEU A 266 19.30 -17.90 17.77
N SER A 267 20.06 -18.87 18.29
CA SER A 267 20.55 -18.90 19.67
C SER A 267 21.47 -17.71 20.02
N GLY A 268 22.09 -17.09 19.02
CA GLY A 268 23.03 -15.96 19.15
C GLY A 268 22.38 -14.57 19.13
N TRP A 269 21.05 -14.49 19.22
CA TRP A 269 20.30 -13.24 19.33
C TRP A 269 19.85 -12.93 20.76
N ARG A 270 20.56 -13.46 21.76
CA ARG A 270 20.29 -13.17 23.18
C ARG A 270 20.85 -11.81 23.56
N ARG A 271 20.32 -11.21 24.63
CA ARG A 271 20.80 -9.92 25.18
C ARG A 271 22.32 -9.86 25.39
N ARG A 272 22.96 -10.97 25.78
CA ARG A 272 24.41 -11.03 26.03
C ARG A 272 25.25 -10.87 24.75
N ASP A 273 24.70 -11.27 23.61
CA ASP A 273 25.39 -11.24 22.32
C ASP A 273 25.16 -9.91 21.59
N PHE A 274 24.41 -8.99 22.21
CA PHE A 274 23.94 -7.74 21.61
C PHE A 274 25.07 -6.86 21.06
N LEU A 275 26.12 -6.62 21.86
CA LEU A 275 27.23 -5.76 21.45
C LEU A 275 28.04 -6.35 20.29
N LEU A 276 28.03 -7.68 20.11
CA LEU A 276 28.69 -8.34 18.99
C LEU A 276 27.88 -8.23 17.67
N ARG A 277 26.61 -7.83 17.76
CA ARG A 277 25.69 -7.70 16.62
C ARG A 277 25.46 -6.26 16.20
N LEU A 278 26.04 -5.31 16.94
CA LEU A 278 25.94 -3.87 16.74
C LEU A 278 27.14 -3.37 15.95
#